data_AF-H1VIH6-F1
#
_entry.id   AF-H1VIH6-F1
#
_cell.length_a   1.000
_cell.length_b   1.000
_cell.length_c   1.000
_cell.angle_alpha   90.00
_cell.angle_beta   90.00
_cell.angle_gamma   90.00
#
_symmetry.space_group_name_H-M   'P 1'
#
loop_
_entity.id
_entity.type
_entity.pdbx_description
1 polymer ?
#
loop_
_entity_poly.entity_id
_entity_poly.type
_entity_poly.pdbx_seq_one_letter_code
_entity_poly.pdbx_strand_id
1 'polypeptide(L)'
;MFGKLSIVGMGRLFEGADAQPCKTLVDLPSYPWNHSKTFWHESHTCTEHRFRKFGRLDLIGSPSPDATTFEPRWRGFFRVSENPWIQDHRVQKTIVYPAAGMVTMALEAASQLSQGMEDVLGFHLTGLRIERAMIIPSSAYGLEYSLNLKHLPAKAGADPEWEFAIYSKPEDGPWIRHADGNIR
;
A
#
# COMPACT_ATOMS: atom_id res chain seq x y z
N MET A 1 -57.35 -16.57 23.89
CA MET A 1 -58.20 -15.41 23.52
C MET A 1 -57.42 -14.16 23.86
N PHE A 2 -57.13 -13.38 22.82
CA PHE A 2 -56.68 -11.98 22.76
C PHE A 2 -55.91 -11.31 23.91
N GLY A 3 -54.80 -10.71 23.51
CA GLY A 3 -54.26 -9.49 24.12
C GLY A 3 -53.18 -8.87 23.22
N LYS A 4 -53.51 -8.55 21.96
CA LYS A 4 -53.44 -7.18 21.43
C LYS A 4 -52.27 -6.36 21.98
N LEU A 5 -51.23 -6.18 21.15
CA LEU A 5 -50.39 -4.99 21.21
C LEU A 5 -51.31 -3.76 21.12
N SER A 6 -51.26 -2.91 22.13
CA SER A 6 -51.68 -1.53 22.02
C SER A 6 -50.74 -0.69 22.87
N ILE A 7 -49.96 0.15 22.20
CA ILE A 7 -49.19 1.22 22.82
C ILE A 7 -50.21 2.31 23.16
N VAL A 8 -50.68 2.32 24.41
CA VAL A 8 -51.45 3.45 24.96
C VAL A 8 -50.92 3.73 26.36
N GLY A 9 -50.49 4.97 26.57
CA GLY A 9 -50.33 5.54 27.91
C GLY A 9 -48.93 5.34 28.52
N MET A 10 -48.09 6.35 28.36
CA MET A 10 -46.97 6.60 29.25
C MET A 10 -47.54 7.01 30.63
N GLY A 11 -47.95 6.04 31.44
CA GLY A 11 -48.57 6.27 32.73
C GLY A 11 -48.31 5.13 33.71
N ARG A 12 -47.38 5.39 34.65
CA ARG A 12 -47.11 4.70 35.94
C ARG A 12 -47.39 3.18 36.01
N LEU A 13 -46.32 2.38 36.12
CA LEU A 13 -46.37 0.96 36.48
C LEU A 13 -45.30 0.55 37.50
N PHE A 14 -45.10 1.35 38.55
CA PHE A 14 -44.37 0.89 39.73
C PHE A 14 -45.17 1.28 40.98
N GLU A 15 -46.21 0.50 41.27
CA GLU A 15 -46.85 0.48 42.59
C GLU A 15 -46.03 -0.44 43.50
N GLY A 16 -45.59 0.11 44.64
CA GLY A 16 -44.71 -0.56 45.59
C GLY A 16 -45.40 -1.76 46.23
N ALA A 17 -44.97 -2.96 45.84
CA ALA A 17 -45.22 -4.17 46.60
C ALA A 17 -44.10 -4.37 47.63
N ASP A 18 -44.51 -4.83 48.80
CA ASP A 18 -43.78 -5.04 50.05
C ASP A 18 -42.30 -5.46 49.92
N ALA A 19 -41.49 -4.97 50.87
CA ALA A 19 -40.03 -5.05 50.93
C ALA A 19 -39.45 -6.48 50.90
N GLN A 20 -39.44 -7.10 49.72
CA GLN A 20 -38.58 -8.24 49.41
C GLN A 20 -37.15 -7.72 49.12
N PRO A 21 -36.09 -8.45 49.56
CA PRO A 21 -34.72 -8.04 49.29
C PRO A 21 -34.49 -7.96 47.78
N CYS A 22 -34.02 -6.80 47.32
CA CYS A 22 -33.85 -6.49 45.91
C CYS A 22 -32.86 -7.49 45.29
N LYS A 23 -33.35 -8.35 44.38
CA LYS A 23 -32.53 -9.33 43.67
C LYS A 23 -31.93 -8.67 42.43
N THR A 24 -30.61 -8.59 42.36
CA THR A 24 -29.90 -8.03 41.20
C THR A 24 -30.12 -8.94 39.99
N LEU A 25 -30.71 -8.40 38.91
CA LEU A 25 -30.77 -9.06 37.61
C LEU A 25 -29.39 -9.01 36.97
N VAL A 26 -28.75 -10.18 36.86
CA VAL A 26 -27.36 -10.32 36.37
C VAL A 26 -27.28 -10.93 34.97
N ASP A 27 -28.42 -11.35 34.42
CA ASP A 27 -28.53 -12.23 33.25
C ASP A 27 -29.43 -11.64 32.14
N LEU A 28 -29.48 -10.31 32.03
CA LEU A 28 -30.19 -9.68 30.91
C LEU A 28 -29.43 -9.88 29.59
N PRO A 29 -30.11 -10.27 28.49
CA PRO A 29 -29.49 -10.32 27.18
C PRO A 29 -29.08 -8.91 26.74
N SER A 30 -27.96 -8.81 26.02
CA SER A 30 -27.55 -7.57 25.40
C SER A 30 -28.61 -7.09 24.41
N TYR A 31 -28.83 -5.78 24.35
CA TYR A 31 -29.73 -5.17 23.38
C TYR A 31 -29.34 -5.55 21.94
N PRO A 32 -30.26 -6.12 21.13
CA PRO A 32 -29.95 -6.55 19.77
C PRO A 32 -29.94 -5.35 18.83
N TRP A 33 -28.77 -4.74 18.66
CA TRP A 33 -28.60 -3.63 17.71
C TRP A 33 -29.02 -4.04 16.30
N ASN A 34 -29.69 -3.12 15.61
CA ASN A 34 -30.10 -3.34 14.22
C ASN A 34 -28.90 -3.13 13.28
N HIS A 35 -28.27 -4.21 12.87
CA HIS A 35 -27.15 -4.22 11.93
C HIS A 35 -27.57 -4.29 10.45
N SER A 36 -28.85 -4.01 10.12
CA SER A 36 -29.34 -4.04 8.72
C SER A 36 -28.69 -3.00 7.80
N LYS A 37 -28.15 -1.92 8.37
CA LYS A 37 -27.46 -0.87 7.61
C LYS A 37 -26.05 -0.69 8.13
N THR A 38 -25.08 -0.73 7.22
CA THR A 38 -23.69 -0.43 7.51
C THR A 38 -23.44 1.04 7.26
N PHE A 39 -23.03 1.78 8.29
CA PHE A 39 -22.63 3.18 8.20
C PHE A 39 -21.09 3.26 8.15
N TRP A 40 -20.51 2.81 7.04
CA TRP A 40 -19.07 2.87 6.81
C TRP A 40 -18.79 3.57 5.47
N HIS A 41 -17.98 4.61 5.50
CA HIS A 41 -17.46 5.26 4.30
C HIS A 41 -15.95 5.26 4.37
N GLU A 42 -15.31 4.74 3.33
CA GLU A 42 -13.86 4.63 3.25
C GLU A 42 -13.36 5.28 1.97
N SER A 43 -12.21 5.97 2.07
CA SER A 43 -11.56 6.54 0.90
C SER A 43 -10.87 5.45 0.06
N HIS A 44 -10.75 5.69 -1.25
CA HIS A 44 -10.03 4.79 -2.15
C HIS A 44 -8.61 4.47 -1.65
N THR A 45 -7.86 5.48 -1.19
CA THR A 45 -6.49 5.32 -0.67
C THR A 45 -6.44 4.41 0.55
N CYS A 46 -7.45 4.46 1.43
CA CYS A 46 -7.54 3.55 2.58
C CYS A 46 -7.82 2.12 2.13
N THR A 47 -8.79 1.95 1.22
CA THR A 47 -9.13 0.63 0.66
C THR A 47 -7.91 0.01 -0.02
N GLU A 48 -7.24 0.77 -0.90
CA GLU A 48 -6.02 0.33 -1.59
C GLU A 48 -4.92 -0.02 -0.61
N HIS A 49 -4.70 0.78 0.45
CA HIS A 49 -3.68 0.49 1.45
C HIS A 49 -3.96 -0.78 2.27
N ARG A 50 -5.24 -1.02 2.63
CA ARG A 50 -5.66 -2.20 3.40
C ARG A 50 -5.66 -3.48 2.56
N PHE A 51 -6.09 -3.39 1.31
CA PHE A 51 -6.26 -4.53 0.41
C PHE A 51 -5.22 -4.54 -0.71
N ARG A 52 -4.00 -4.06 -0.43
CA ARG A 52 -2.90 -4.07 -1.40
C ARG A 52 -2.69 -5.49 -1.93
N LYS A 53 -2.66 -5.63 -3.26
CA LYS A 53 -2.35 -6.90 -3.93
C LYS A 53 -0.94 -7.40 -3.57
N PHE A 54 0.02 -6.48 -3.43
CA PHE A 54 1.40 -6.78 -3.08
C PHE A 54 1.79 -6.16 -1.76
N GLY A 55 2.47 -6.97 -0.93
CA GLY A 55 3.13 -6.49 0.27
C GLY A 55 4.34 -5.61 -0.05
N ARG A 56 4.99 -5.11 1.00
CA ARG A 56 6.28 -4.42 0.85
C ARG A 56 7.35 -5.46 0.49
N LEU A 57 8.05 -5.23 -0.61
CA LEU A 57 9.27 -5.94 -0.99
C LEU A 57 10.49 -5.06 -0.72
N ASP A 58 11.66 -5.67 -0.51
CA ASP A 58 12.87 -4.96 -0.10
C ASP A 58 13.45 -4.05 -1.19
N LEU A 59 13.45 -4.53 -2.44
CA LEU A 59 14.05 -3.83 -3.58
C LEU A 59 13.16 -2.71 -4.12
N ILE A 60 11.87 -3.00 -4.33
CA ILE A 60 10.91 -2.09 -4.99
C ILE A 60 9.97 -1.37 -4.00
N GLY A 61 9.82 -1.87 -2.78
CA GLY A 61 8.94 -1.29 -1.78
C GLY A 61 7.51 -1.81 -1.93
N SER A 62 6.53 -0.96 -1.62
CA SER A 62 5.11 -1.28 -1.74
C SER A 62 4.41 -0.37 -2.75
N PRO A 63 3.36 -0.86 -3.44
CA PRO A 63 2.54 -0.02 -4.30
C PRO A 63 1.96 1.17 -3.55
N SER A 64 2.02 2.35 -4.17
CA SER A 64 1.52 3.60 -3.61
C SER A 64 -0.01 3.66 -3.77
N PRO A 65 -0.78 3.89 -2.70
CA PRO A 65 -2.25 3.86 -2.76
C PRO A 65 -2.88 5.06 -3.47
N ASP A 66 -2.07 6.08 -3.79
CA ASP A 66 -2.42 7.24 -4.61
C ASP A 66 -2.03 7.07 -6.09
N ALA A 67 -1.49 5.92 -6.48
CA ALA A 67 -1.11 5.66 -7.86
C ALA A 67 -2.35 5.42 -8.75
N THR A 68 -2.27 5.88 -9.98
CA THR A 68 -3.30 5.62 -11.01
C THR A 68 -2.90 4.39 -11.80
N THR A 69 -3.86 3.65 -12.37
CA THR A 69 -3.59 2.47 -13.21
C THR A 69 -2.63 2.74 -14.37
N PHE A 70 -2.67 3.94 -14.96
CA PHE A 70 -1.79 4.35 -16.06
C PHE A 70 -0.41 4.82 -15.58
N GLU A 71 -0.28 5.18 -14.31
CA GLU A 71 0.95 5.69 -13.71
C GLU A 71 1.20 4.99 -12.35
N PRO A 72 1.46 3.66 -12.38
CA PRO A 72 1.71 2.89 -11.17
C PRO A 72 3.01 3.35 -10.51
N ARG A 73 2.98 3.44 -9.18
CA ARG A 73 4.10 3.92 -8.37
C ARG A 73 4.34 2.99 -7.20
N TRP A 74 5.60 2.77 -6.87
CA TRP A 74 6.04 2.04 -5.68
C TRP A 74 6.90 2.94 -4.84
N ARG A 75 6.71 2.87 -3.52
CA ARG A 75 7.49 3.63 -2.55
C ARG A 75 8.06 2.70 -1.50
N GLY A 76 9.27 3.03 -1.06
CA GLY A 76 9.98 2.24 -0.05
C GLY A 76 11.09 3.04 0.61
N PHE A 77 11.76 2.37 1.54
CA PHE A 77 12.94 2.90 2.23
C PHE A 77 14.06 1.88 2.13
N PHE A 78 15.26 2.33 1.77
CA PHE A 78 16.48 1.56 1.91
C PHE A 78 17.11 1.85 3.26
N ARG A 79 17.01 0.88 4.16
CA ARG A 79 17.65 0.91 5.48
C ARG A 79 18.64 -0.23 5.57
N VAL A 80 19.87 0.07 5.99
CA VAL A 80 20.93 -0.94 6.17
C VAL A 80 20.54 -1.98 7.24
N SER A 81 19.74 -1.58 8.24
CA SER A 81 19.22 -2.48 9.27
C SER A 81 18.25 -3.53 8.75
N GLU A 82 17.50 -3.20 7.69
CA GLU A 82 16.53 -4.12 7.07
C GLU A 82 17.19 -4.95 5.97
N ASN A 83 18.12 -4.35 5.22
CA ASN A 83 18.82 -4.99 4.11
C ASN A 83 20.35 -4.89 4.29
N PRO A 84 20.97 -5.78 5.10
CA PRO A 84 22.40 -5.75 5.40
C PRO A 84 23.31 -6.07 4.21
N TRP A 85 22.78 -6.53 3.08
CA TRP A 85 23.59 -6.76 1.87
C TRP A 85 23.93 -5.44 1.15
N ILE A 86 23.16 -4.38 1.38
CA ILE A 86 23.34 -3.09 0.70
C ILE A 86 24.69 -2.45 1.08
N GLN A 87 25.16 -2.64 2.31
CA GLN A 87 26.44 -2.10 2.80
C GLN A 87 27.66 -2.69 2.10
N ASP A 88 27.52 -3.83 1.42
CA ASP A 88 28.64 -4.50 0.75
C ASP A 88 28.99 -3.79 -0.58
N HIS A 89 28.04 -3.06 -1.18
CA HIS A 89 28.30 -2.27 -2.38
C HIS A 89 28.76 -0.85 -2.01
N ARG A 90 30.08 -0.65 -2.00
CA ARG A 90 30.69 0.64 -1.63
C ARG A 90 31.57 1.20 -2.75
N VAL A 91 31.39 2.47 -3.03
CA VAL A 91 32.24 3.25 -3.93
C VAL A 91 32.85 4.38 -3.12
N GLN A 92 34.19 4.45 -3.10
CA GLN A 92 34.93 5.48 -2.34
C GLN A 92 34.50 5.59 -0.86
N LYS A 93 34.28 4.44 -0.20
CA LYS A 93 33.78 4.30 1.19
C LYS A 93 32.33 4.73 1.43
N THR A 94 31.62 5.21 0.41
CA THR A 94 30.20 5.53 0.48
C THR A 94 29.37 4.33 0.07
N ILE A 95 28.28 4.05 0.80
CA ILE A 95 27.33 2.99 0.44
C ILE A 95 26.48 3.51 -0.72
N VAL A 96 26.52 2.81 -1.85
CA VAL A 96 25.81 3.18 -3.07
C VAL A 96 24.88 2.04 -3.42
N TYR A 97 23.65 2.36 -3.82
CA TYR A 97 22.76 1.33 -4.34
C TYR A 97 23.28 0.83 -5.69
N PRO A 98 23.46 -0.49 -5.88
CA PRO A 98 24.00 -1.03 -7.12
C PRO A 98 23.15 -0.66 -8.33
N ALA A 99 23.80 -0.39 -9.47
CA ALA A 99 23.11 -0.20 -10.74
C ALA A 99 22.24 -1.42 -11.12
N ALA A 100 22.75 -2.63 -10.87
CA ALA A 100 21.98 -3.86 -11.04
C ALA A 100 20.72 -3.89 -10.15
N GLY A 101 20.80 -3.32 -8.94
CA GLY A 101 19.66 -3.16 -8.04
C GLY A 101 18.56 -2.28 -8.64
N MET A 102 18.94 -1.20 -9.34
CA MET A 102 17.98 -0.34 -10.04
C MET A 102 17.30 -1.07 -11.20
N VAL A 103 18.05 -1.89 -11.93
CA VAL A 103 17.49 -2.75 -13.00
C VAL A 103 16.53 -3.79 -12.42
N THR A 104 16.87 -4.42 -11.29
CA THR A 104 15.97 -5.37 -10.64
C THR A 104 14.69 -4.69 -10.13
N MET A 105 14.74 -3.44 -9.68
CA MET A 105 13.52 -2.70 -9.31
C MET A 105 12.56 -2.54 -10.49
N ALA A 106 13.08 -2.16 -11.66
CA ALA A 106 12.31 -2.06 -12.89
C ALA A 106 11.70 -3.41 -13.29
N LEU A 107 12.48 -4.49 -13.23
CA LEU A 107 12.01 -5.85 -13.55
C LEU A 107 10.93 -6.36 -12.59
N GLU A 108 11.09 -6.13 -11.29
CA GLU A 108 10.09 -6.50 -10.28
C GLU A 108 8.78 -5.73 -10.48
N ALA A 109 8.85 -4.45 -10.86
CA ALA A 109 7.67 -3.67 -11.19
C ALA A 109 6.95 -4.24 -12.41
N ALA A 110 7.71 -4.57 -13.46
CA ALA A 110 7.18 -5.19 -14.66
C ALA A 110 6.51 -6.54 -14.35
N SER A 111 7.13 -7.36 -13.49
CA SER A 111 6.55 -8.62 -13.02
C SER A 111 5.24 -8.43 -12.26
N GLN A 112 5.15 -7.41 -11.39
CA GLN A 112 3.90 -7.10 -10.69
C GLN A 112 2.80 -6.60 -11.63
N LEU A 113 3.15 -5.82 -12.64
CA LEU A 113 2.20 -5.35 -13.67
C LEU A 113 1.74 -6.45 -14.60
N SER A 114 2.59 -7.43 -14.89
CA SER A 114 2.27 -8.55 -15.76
C SER A 114 1.44 -9.64 -15.07
N GLN A 115 1.16 -9.51 -13.76
CA GLN A 115 0.36 -10.49 -13.04
C GLN A 115 -1.11 -10.49 -13.51
N GLY A 116 -1.46 -11.51 -14.29
CA GLY A 116 -2.77 -11.66 -14.93
C GLY A 116 -2.69 -11.60 -16.46
N MET A 117 -1.50 -11.36 -17.02
CA MET A 117 -1.22 -11.53 -18.45
C MET A 117 -0.84 -12.99 -18.73
N GLU A 118 -1.41 -13.57 -19.78
CA GLU A 118 -1.01 -14.87 -20.30
C GLU A 118 0.22 -14.71 -21.21
N ASP A 119 1.08 -15.73 -21.28
CA ASP A 119 2.21 -15.84 -22.22
C ASP A 119 3.36 -14.80 -22.13
N VAL A 120 3.71 -14.34 -20.92
CA VAL A 120 4.90 -13.48 -20.73
C VAL A 120 6.19 -14.30 -20.77
N LEU A 121 6.95 -14.19 -21.86
CA LEU A 121 8.24 -14.88 -22.03
C LEU A 121 9.41 -14.19 -21.31
N GLY A 122 9.34 -12.86 -21.14
CA GLY A 122 10.38 -12.07 -20.51
C GLY A 122 10.16 -10.57 -20.72
N PHE A 123 11.05 -9.77 -20.15
CA PHE A 123 11.01 -8.31 -20.22
C PHE A 123 12.21 -7.77 -20.98
N HIS A 124 11.98 -6.75 -21.79
CA HIS A 124 13.02 -6.05 -22.54
C HIS A 124 13.18 -4.62 -22.02
N LEU A 125 14.34 -4.34 -21.42
CA LEU A 125 14.70 -2.98 -21.02
C LEU A 125 15.44 -2.28 -22.17
N THR A 126 14.94 -1.11 -22.55
CA THR A 126 15.58 -0.25 -23.55
C THR A 126 15.82 1.15 -22.99
N GLY A 127 16.81 1.84 -23.52
CA GLY A 127 17.07 3.23 -23.14
C GLY A 127 17.43 3.44 -21.67
N LEU A 128 17.91 2.41 -20.96
CA LEU A 128 18.32 2.54 -19.56
C LEU A 128 19.44 3.57 -19.43
N ARG A 129 19.16 4.66 -18.71
CA ARG A 129 20.11 5.70 -18.35
C ARG A 129 20.21 5.77 -16.84
N ILE A 130 21.43 5.72 -16.33
CA ILE A 130 21.72 5.93 -14.92
C ILE A 130 22.48 7.24 -14.82
N GLU A 131 21.76 8.30 -14.45
CA GLU A 131 22.27 9.67 -14.39
C GLU A 131 23.08 9.91 -13.12
N ARG A 132 22.63 9.35 -11.98
CA ARG A 132 23.20 9.62 -10.66
C ARG A 132 23.20 8.39 -9.78
N ALA A 133 24.33 8.18 -9.09
CA ALA A 133 24.41 7.19 -8.02
C ALA A 133 23.41 7.51 -6.89
N MET A 134 22.75 6.48 -6.37
CA MET A 134 21.85 6.60 -5.22
C MET A 134 22.65 6.28 -3.96
N ILE A 135 22.87 7.29 -3.13
CA ILE A 135 23.69 7.20 -1.92
C ILE A 135 22.79 6.84 -0.75
N ILE A 136 23.06 5.72 -0.10
CA ILE A 136 22.26 5.23 1.02
C ILE A 136 22.92 5.70 2.32
N PRO A 137 22.24 6.52 3.14
CA PRO A 137 22.79 6.96 4.41
C PRO A 137 22.81 5.78 5.38
N SER A 138 23.83 5.74 6.24
CA SER A 138 23.92 4.78 7.34
C SER A 138 23.02 5.15 8.53
N SER A 139 22.13 6.13 8.38
CA SER A 139 21.18 6.54 9.41
C SER A 139 20.08 5.50 9.59
N ALA A 140 19.44 5.49 10.77
CA ALA A 140 18.34 4.58 11.06
C ALA A 140 17.09 4.83 10.18
N TYR A 141 16.91 6.07 9.70
CA TYR A 141 15.77 6.45 8.86
C TYR A 141 15.87 5.88 7.44
N GLY A 142 17.10 5.70 6.93
CA GLY A 142 17.37 5.20 5.58
C GLY A 142 17.12 6.23 4.48
N LEU A 143 17.17 5.77 3.24
CA LEU A 143 16.85 6.58 2.06
C LEU A 143 15.45 6.24 1.55
N GLU A 144 14.57 7.23 1.46
CA GLU A 144 13.29 7.06 0.78
C GLU A 144 13.50 6.97 -0.73
N TYR A 145 12.80 6.04 -1.38
CA TYR A 145 12.81 5.92 -2.83
C TYR A 145 11.40 5.74 -3.41
N SER A 146 11.26 6.13 -4.67
CA SER A 146 10.03 5.96 -5.45
C SER A 146 10.39 5.46 -6.84
N LEU A 147 9.76 4.37 -7.27
CA LEU A 147 9.78 3.91 -8.65
C LEU A 147 8.45 4.29 -9.28
N ASN A 148 8.50 5.04 -10.37
CA ASN A 148 7.31 5.46 -11.08
C ASN A 148 7.36 4.87 -12.48
N LEU A 149 6.27 4.22 -12.88
CA LEU A 149 6.06 3.76 -14.24
C LEU A 149 4.93 4.57 -14.87
N LYS A 150 4.99 4.74 -16.18
CA LYS A 150 3.97 5.41 -16.98
C LYS A 150 3.69 4.59 -18.22
N HIS A 151 2.43 4.24 -18.42
CA HIS A 151 1.99 3.49 -19.60
C HIS A 151 2.16 4.37 -20.84
N LEU A 152 2.89 3.87 -21.83
CA LEU A 152 3.01 4.51 -23.13
C LEU A 152 1.93 3.99 -24.07
N PRO A 153 1.32 4.85 -24.91
CA PRO A 153 0.32 4.41 -25.86
C PRO A 153 0.97 3.51 -26.92
N ALA A 154 0.66 2.22 -26.87
CA ALA A 154 1.08 1.26 -27.87
C ALA A 154 0.19 1.31 -29.12
N LYS A 155 0.76 0.99 -30.29
CA LYS A 155 -0.04 0.74 -31.50
C LYS A 155 -0.82 -0.57 -31.34
N ALA A 156 -1.97 -0.68 -31.99
CA ALA A 156 -2.78 -1.90 -31.95
C ALA A 156 -1.94 -3.13 -32.36
N GLY A 157 -1.87 -4.14 -31.48
CA GLY A 157 -1.10 -5.37 -31.68
C GLY A 157 0.38 -5.31 -31.26
N ALA A 158 0.85 -4.21 -30.67
CA ALA A 158 2.16 -4.14 -30.04
C ALA A 158 2.06 -4.46 -28.54
N ASP A 159 3.16 -4.99 -27.98
CA ASP A 159 3.27 -5.26 -26.54
C ASP A 159 3.18 -3.95 -25.74
N PRO A 160 2.65 -3.98 -24.51
CA PRO A 160 2.56 -2.81 -23.66
C PRO A 160 3.96 -2.28 -23.32
N GLU A 161 4.15 -0.97 -23.45
CA GLU A 161 5.42 -0.32 -23.15
C GLU A 161 5.24 0.64 -21.98
N TRP A 162 6.21 0.64 -21.07
CA TRP A 162 6.21 1.46 -19.86
C TRP A 162 7.49 2.27 -19.79
N GLU A 163 7.37 3.58 -19.64
CA GLU A 163 8.49 4.43 -19.24
C GLU A 163 8.63 4.33 -17.72
N PHE A 164 9.83 4.07 -17.21
CA PHE A 164 10.09 4.06 -15.78
C PHE A 164 11.10 5.14 -15.39
N ALA A 165 10.97 5.63 -14.17
CA ALA A 165 11.92 6.53 -13.54
C ALA A 165 12.07 6.20 -12.05
N ILE A 166 13.31 6.18 -11.58
CA ILE A 166 13.68 5.90 -10.19
C ILE A 166 14.12 7.20 -9.53
N TYR A 167 13.47 7.51 -8.41
CA TYR A 167 13.72 8.69 -7.60
C TYR A 167 14.13 8.30 -6.19
N SER A 168 14.92 9.16 -5.55
CA SER A 168 15.13 9.10 -4.10
C SER A 168 14.87 10.45 -3.45
N LYS A 169 14.53 10.42 -2.17
CA LYS A 169 14.34 11.60 -1.35
C LYS A 169 15.25 11.51 -0.13
N PRO A 170 16.36 12.27 -0.12
CA PRO A 170 17.13 12.51 1.10
C PRO A 170 16.27 13.21 2.16
N GLU A 171 16.60 13.02 3.44
CA GLU A 171 15.83 13.54 4.59
C GLU A 171 15.52 15.04 4.48
N ASP A 172 16.55 15.85 4.17
CA ASP A 172 16.44 17.31 4.02
C ASP A 172 16.50 17.78 2.56
N GLY A 173 16.08 16.94 1.61
CA GLY A 173 16.28 17.17 0.17
C GLY A 173 15.01 17.15 -0.67
N PRO A 174 15.05 17.76 -1.88
CA PRO A 174 14.05 17.50 -2.90
C PRO A 174 14.21 16.07 -3.45
N TRP A 175 13.21 15.61 -4.21
CA TRP A 175 13.33 14.37 -4.98
C TRP A 175 14.44 14.49 -6.03
N ILE A 176 15.27 13.46 -6.12
CA ILE A 176 16.38 13.36 -7.07
C ILE A 176 16.11 12.18 -7.99
N ARG A 177 16.18 12.41 -9.30
CA ARG A 177 16.13 11.34 -10.31
C ARG A 177 17.50 10.66 -10.42
N HIS A 178 17.48 9.33 -10.44
CA HIS A 178 18.68 8.50 -10.51
C HIS A 178 18.81 7.74 -11.81
N ALA A 179 17.71 7.14 -12.26
CA ALA A 179 17.68 6.36 -13.48
C ALA A 179 16.32 6.47 -14.16
N ASP A 180 16.32 6.27 -15.48
CA ASP A 180 15.15 6.23 -16.33
C ASP A 180 15.36 5.24 -17.49
N GLY A 181 14.27 4.84 -18.12
CA GLY A 181 14.30 3.99 -19.30
C GLY A 181 12.91 3.47 -19.66
N ASN A 182 12.87 2.49 -20.56
CA ASN A 182 11.64 1.89 -21.05
C ASN A 182 11.66 0.38 -20.80
N ILE A 183 10.49 -0.19 -20.49
CA ILE A 183 10.27 -1.63 -20.33
C ILE A 183 9.16 -2.04 -21.28
N ARG A 184 9.40 -3.13 -22.00
CA ARG A 184 8.42 -3.80 -22.87
C ARG A 184 8.33 -5.27 -22.51
#